data_AF-A0A813G6H1-F1
#
_entry.id   AF-A0A813G6H1-F1
#
_cell.length_a   1.000
_cell.length_b   1.000
_cell.length_c   1.000
_cell.angle_alpha   90.00
_cell.angle_beta   90.00
_cell.angle_gamma   90.00
#
_symmetry.space_group_name_H-M   'P 1'
#
loop_
_entity.id
_entity.type
_entity.pdbx_description
1 polymer ?
#
loop_
_entity_poly.entity_id
_entity_poly.type
_entity_poly.pdbx_seq_one_letter_code
_entity_poly.pdbx_strand_id
1 'polypeptide(L)'
;MAPRGTKRVAEVDAEVPAAKQLQDVLRQHGVAKTSYQGIEEAINHPLAPGLTEESRKMLVAMLPHSLLVQAGERTRLQEQAVTMLSDVFQGIMLEMQAEIDSEAGQLVSVQSSKAVLETAAKEAVAALAEASSAYTMRKGSLAEAAKAFLAAKALLADKEKEQRQGDAAHKQALREKDSLENALAEDFRLLRDGEVEAEEAKLHYDTLAGLASKLSFEESLLTALPASMLKKPSERGSFDAMVVAQLEEGLARQIAQLTETVKAGVPAAEARQAAVAAAIQQLESSRQVQQVGADELVAATEFKQQREKENEAALAALAGFEPEYQQAVEAREGKVEQLGNFKAWNLACFEQVRDRPVAAAKKQKTATQAEDAATGTGKELVLEASTFEVAEAGA
;
A
#
# COMPACT_ATOMS: atom_id res chain seq x y z
N MET A 1 54.80 -78.64 -32.67
CA MET A 1 54.13 -77.93 -33.78
C MET A 1 53.37 -76.77 -33.17
N ALA A 2 53.80 -75.53 -33.45
CA ALA A 2 53.06 -74.33 -33.12
C ALA A 2 52.36 -73.83 -34.39
N PRO A 3 51.13 -73.29 -34.32
CA PRO A 3 50.66 -72.34 -35.29
C PRO A 3 50.71 -70.91 -34.73
N ARG A 4 51.09 -70.01 -35.66
CA ARG A 4 51.40 -68.60 -35.48
C ARG A 4 50.15 -67.74 -35.32
N GLY A 5 50.37 -66.56 -34.73
CA GLY A 5 49.35 -65.65 -34.26
C GLY A 5 48.52 -64.91 -35.31
N THR A 6 47.38 -64.43 -34.83
CA THR A 6 46.54 -63.40 -35.45
C THR A 6 46.74 -62.09 -34.69
N LYS A 7 47.34 -61.14 -35.40
CA LYS A 7 47.64 -59.78 -34.95
C LYS A 7 46.35 -58.94 -35.04
N ARG A 8 45.89 -58.38 -33.93
CA ARG A 8 44.86 -57.33 -33.92
C ARG A 8 45.41 -56.12 -34.69
N VAL A 9 44.69 -55.70 -35.73
CA VAL A 9 44.92 -54.43 -36.41
C VAL A 9 44.17 -53.37 -35.62
N ALA A 10 44.89 -52.37 -35.13
CA ALA A 10 44.33 -51.14 -34.62
C ALA A 10 43.79 -50.33 -35.81
N GLU A 11 42.56 -49.84 -35.71
CA GLU A 11 42.05 -48.76 -36.56
C GLU A 11 43.01 -47.57 -36.41
N VAL A 12 43.58 -47.16 -37.53
CA VAL A 12 44.38 -45.94 -37.65
C VAL A 12 43.47 -44.88 -38.25
N ASP A 13 43.25 -43.83 -37.48
CA ASP A 13 42.48 -42.64 -37.83
C ASP A 13 42.77 -42.12 -39.25
N ALA A 14 41.70 -41.96 -40.04
CA ALA A 14 41.73 -41.53 -41.43
C ALA A 14 41.68 -39.99 -41.61
N GLU A 15 42.06 -39.19 -40.62
CA GLU A 15 41.99 -37.71 -40.69
C GLU A 15 43.30 -37.01 -41.14
N VAL A 16 44.43 -37.72 -41.18
CA VAL A 16 45.77 -37.13 -41.37
C VAL A 16 46.07 -36.58 -42.80
N PRO A 17 45.53 -37.10 -43.93
CA PRO A 17 45.94 -36.66 -45.28
C PRO A 17 45.47 -35.25 -45.68
N ALA A 18 44.21 -34.91 -45.38
CA ALA A 18 43.59 -33.65 -45.80
C ALA A 18 44.18 -32.44 -45.05
N ALA A 19 44.46 -32.61 -43.75
CA ALA A 19 45.04 -31.56 -42.92
C ALA A 19 46.47 -31.18 -43.34
N LYS A 20 47.29 -32.15 -43.78
CA LYS A 20 48.63 -31.88 -44.33
C LYS A 20 48.56 -31.13 -45.66
N GLN A 21 47.65 -31.55 -46.54
CA GLN A 21 47.43 -30.90 -47.84
C GLN A 21 46.99 -29.44 -47.67
N LEU A 22 46.05 -29.16 -46.75
CA LEU A 22 45.62 -27.80 -46.45
C LEU A 22 46.78 -26.94 -45.88
N GLN A 23 47.60 -27.50 -44.98
CA GLN A 23 48.74 -26.76 -44.43
C GLN A 23 49.80 -26.44 -45.49
N ASP A 24 50.05 -27.35 -46.43
CA ASP A 24 50.97 -27.12 -47.53
C ASP A 24 50.45 -26.07 -48.51
N VAL A 25 49.15 -26.08 -48.81
CA VAL A 25 48.49 -25.04 -49.62
C VAL A 25 48.56 -23.68 -48.94
N LEU A 26 48.26 -23.59 -47.64
CA LEU A 26 48.36 -22.33 -46.89
C LEU A 26 49.79 -21.77 -46.88
N ARG A 27 50.81 -22.63 -46.76
CA ARG A 27 52.23 -22.25 -46.86
C ARG A 27 52.61 -21.78 -48.27
N GLN A 28 52.15 -22.48 -49.30
CA GLN A 28 52.38 -22.10 -50.71
C GLN A 28 51.82 -20.70 -51.00
N HIS A 29 50.63 -20.44 -50.46
CA HIS A 29 49.99 -19.14 -50.64
C HIS A 29 50.46 -18.10 -49.64
N GLY A 30 51.19 -18.43 -48.57
CA GLY A 30 51.63 -17.47 -47.55
C GLY A 30 50.49 -16.91 -46.69
N VAL A 31 49.46 -17.72 -46.41
CA VAL A 31 48.35 -17.39 -45.50
C VAL A 31 48.57 -18.06 -44.15
N ALA A 32 48.38 -17.31 -43.06
CA ALA A 32 48.42 -17.88 -41.73
C ALA A 32 47.22 -18.81 -41.50
N LYS A 33 47.47 -19.96 -40.85
CA LYS A 33 46.39 -20.92 -40.52
C LYS A 33 45.26 -20.27 -39.72
N THR A 34 45.60 -19.34 -38.83
CA THR A 34 44.66 -18.56 -38.02
C THR A 34 43.74 -17.68 -38.87
N SER A 35 44.26 -17.02 -39.91
CA SER A 35 43.45 -16.21 -40.82
C SER A 35 42.48 -17.08 -41.64
N TYR A 36 42.91 -18.27 -42.07
CA TYR A 36 42.03 -19.23 -42.74
C TYR A 36 40.92 -19.73 -41.82
N GLN A 37 41.24 -20.02 -40.55
CA GLN A 37 40.26 -20.45 -39.54
C GLN A 37 39.19 -19.38 -39.28
N GLY A 38 39.56 -18.11 -39.11
CA GLY A 38 38.58 -17.03 -38.95
C GLY A 38 37.64 -16.85 -40.16
N ILE A 39 38.11 -17.15 -41.37
CA ILE A 39 37.27 -17.12 -42.57
C ILE A 39 36.31 -18.32 -42.61
N GLU A 40 36.80 -19.51 -42.27
CA GLU A 40 35.99 -20.73 -42.19
C GLU A 40 34.91 -20.63 -41.08
N GLU A 41 35.26 -20.06 -39.92
CA GLU A 41 34.34 -19.77 -38.82
C GLU A 41 33.21 -18.83 -39.27
N ALA A 42 33.52 -17.76 -39.99
CA ALA A 42 32.48 -16.86 -40.52
C ALA A 42 31.61 -17.49 -41.61
N ILE A 43 32.15 -18.33 -42.50
CA ILE A 43 31.32 -19.07 -43.48
C ILE A 43 30.35 -20.01 -42.77
N ASN A 44 30.75 -20.58 -41.63
CA ASN A 44 29.92 -21.46 -40.82
C ASN A 44 29.07 -20.72 -39.76
N HIS A 45 29.08 -19.39 -39.75
CA HIS A 45 28.33 -18.62 -38.77
C HIS A 45 26.81 -18.84 -38.91
N PRO A 46 26.06 -19.02 -37.81
CA PRO A 46 24.62 -19.34 -37.86
C PRO A 46 23.79 -18.23 -38.50
N LEU A 47 24.20 -16.96 -38.34
CA LEU A 47 23.54 -15.80 -38.95
C LEU A 47 23.88 -15.58 -40.44
N ALA A 48 24.58 -16.51 -41.09
CA ALA A 48 24.89 -16.36 -42.51
C ALA A 48 23.62 -16.57 -43.37
N PRO A 49 23.15 -15.52 -44.09
CA PRO A 49 21.82 -15.53 -44.69
C PRO A 49 21.74 -16.53 -45.85
N GLY A 50 20.69 -17.36 -45.86
CA GLY A 50 20.36 -18.24 -46.98
C GLY A 50 21.34 -19.38 -47.29
N LEU A 51 22.29 -19.65 -46.39
CA LEU A 51 23.33 -20.66 -46.59
C LEU A 51 22.95 -22.04 -46.03
N THR A 52 22.68 -22.98 -46.94
CA THR A 52 22.56 -24.41 -46.63
C THR A 52 23.91 -25.02 -46.21
N GLU A 53 23.92 -26.18 -45.55
CA GLU A 53 25.16 -26.87 -45.18
C GLU A 53 26.03 -27.19 -46.41
N GLU A 54 25.40 -27.58 -47.51
CA GLU A 54 26.03 -27.92 -48.77
C GLU A 54 26.69 -26.69 -49.39
N SER A 55 26.02 -25.54 -49.32
CA SER A 55 26.57 -24.25 -49.77
C SER A 55 27.76 -23.81 -48.90
N ARG A 56 27.74 -24.06 -47.59
CA ARG A 56 28.88 -23.76 -46.69
C ARG A 56 30.09 -24.62 -47.03
N LYS A 57 29.89 -25.94 -47.19
CA LYS A 57 30.95 -26.89 -47.61
C LYS A 57 31.54 -26.49 -48.96
N MET A 58 30.70 -26.08 -49.92
CA MET A 58 31.14 -25.59 -51.22
C MET A 58 31.99 -24.31 -51.10
N LEU A 59 31.54 -23.31 -50.33
CA LEU A 59 32.28 -22.06 -50.15
C LEU A 59 33.65 -22.29 -49.49
N VAL A 60 33.73 -23.16 -48.48
CA VAL A 60 35.00 -23.54 -47.84
C VAL A 60 35.94 -24.23 -48.83
N ALA A 61 35.42 -25.16 -49.65
CA ALA A 61 36.20 -25.85 -50.68
C ALA A 61 36.68 -24.93 -51.81
N MET A 62 36.00 -23.79 -52.04
CA MET A 62 36.41 -22.80 -53.02
C MET A 62 37.56 -21.91 -52.52
N LEU A 63 37.74 -21.74 -51.20
CA LEU A 63 38.75 -20.84 -50.62
C LEU A 63 40.18 -21.06 -51.15
N PRO A 64 40.70 -22.31 -51.27
CA PRO A 64 42.05 -22.54 -51.79
C PRO A 64 42.25 -22.07 -53.23
N HIS A 65 41.18 -22.06 -54.02
CA HIS A 65 41.23 -21.78 -55.44
C HIS A 65 40.82 -20.34 -55.76
N SER A 66 40.30 -19.57 -54.80
CA SER A 66 39.88 -18.18 -54.98
C SER A 66 40.58 -17.23 -54.02
N LEU A 67 40.15 -17.20 -52.75
CA LEU A 67 40.58 -16.22 -51.76
C LEU A 67 42.08 -16.33 -51.43
N LEU A 68 42.64 -17.55 -51.44
CA LEU A 68 44.08 -17.77 -51.23
C LEU A 68 44.95 -17.32 -52.42
N VAL A 69 44.37 -17.08 -53.61
CA VAL A 69 45.08 -16.48 -54.75
C VAL A 69 45.25 -14.98 -54.51
N GLN A 70 46.44 -14.44 -54.83
CA GLN A 70 46.77 -13.03 -54.58
C GLN A 70 45.84 -12.10 -55.37
N ALA A 71 45.49 -10.94 -54.80
CA ALA A 71 44.46 -10.06 -55.37
C ALA A 71 44.69 -9.68 -56.84
N GLY A 72 45.94 -9.43 -57.24
CA GLY A 72 46.30 -9.09 -58.63
C GLY A 72 46.39 -10.28 -59.61
N GLU A 73 46.30 -11.52 -59.12
CA GLU A 73 46.41 -12.75 -59.92
C GLU A 73 45.07 -13.49 -60.05
N ARG A 74 44.00 -12.97 -59.41
CA ARG A 74 42.67 -13.58 -59.45
C ARG A 74 42.05 -13.44 -60.84
N THR A 75 41.58 -14.56 -61.37
CA THR A 75 40.72 -14.61 -62.54
C THR A 75 39.32 -14.09 -62.19
N ARG A 76 38.53 -13.72 -63.20
CA ARG A 76 37.16 -13.20 -63.03
C ARG A 76 36.27 -14.10 -62.17
N LEU A 77 36.35 -15.43 -62.34
CA LEU A 77 35.56 -16.39 -61.56
C LEU A 77 36.03 -16.47 -60.10
N GLN A 78 37.33 -16.32 -59.85
CA GLN A 78 37.90 -16.28 -58.51
C GLN A 78 37.52 -15.00 -57.78
N GLU A 79 37.50 -13.87 -58.49
CA GLU A 79 37.05 -12.59 -57.94
C GLU A 79 35.55 -12.64 -57.56
N GLN A 80 34.71 -13.22 -58.42
CA GLN A 80 33.29 -13.45 -58.11
C GLN A 80 33.10 -14.31 -56.85
N ALA A 81 33.93 -15.33 -56.64
CA ALA A 81 33.88 -16.15 -55.43
C ALA A 81 34.25 -15.35 -54.16
N VAL A 82 35.23 -14.45 -54.26
CA VAL A 82 35.61 -13.55 -53.17
C VAL A 82 34.52 -12.51 -52.89
N THR A 83 33.87 -11.98 -53.94
CA THR A 83 32.70 -11.08 -53.78
C THR A 83 31.55 -11.79 -53.07
N MET A 84 31.22 -13.03 -53.46
CA MET A 84 30.17 -13.81 -52.78
C MET A 84 30.47 -14.01 -51.29
N LEU A 85 31.74 -14.26 -50.92
CA LEU A 85 32.14 -14.36 -49.51
C LEU A 85 32.01 -13.02 -48.78
N SER A 86 32.36 -11.91 -49.44
CA SER A 86 32.18 -10.57 -48.90
C SER A 86 30.69 -10.27 -48.65
N ASP A 87 29.81 -10.63 -49.58
CA ASP A 87 28.36 -10.43 -49.45
C ASP A 87 27.78 -11.26 -48.29
N VAL A 88 28.26 -12.50 -48.11
CA VAL A 88 27.88 -13.35 -46.96
C VAL A 88 28.30 -12.70 -45.63
N PHE A 89 29.52 -12.18 -45.55
CA PHE A 89 30.05 -11.59 -44.31
C PHE A 89 29.35 -10.28 -43.98
N GLN A 90 29.07 -9.47 -45.00
CA GLN A 90 28.25 -8.27 -44.87
C GLN A 90 26.81 -8.61 -44.44
N GLY A 91 26.23 -9.68 -44.98
CA GLY A 91 24.93 -10.20 -44.56
C GLY A 91 24.89 -10.59 -43.09
N ILE A 92 25.92 -11.31 -42.60
CA ILE A 92 26.06 -11.65 -41.17
C ILE A 92 26.11 -10.38 -40.30
N MET A 93 26.90 -9.38 -40.72
CA MET A 93 27.02 -8.12 -39.99
C MET A 93 25.71 -7.33 -39.95
N LEU A 94 24.94 -7.34 -41.04
CA LEU A 94 23.62 -6.72 -41.09
C LEU A 94 22.65 -7.41 -40.14
N GLU A 95 22.66 -8.75 -40.07
CA GLU A 95 21.80 -9.49 -39.16
C GLU A 95 22.18 -9.27 -37.70
N MET A 96 23.49 -9.29 -37.38
CA MET A 96 23.99 -8.94 -36.04
C MET A 96 23.62 -7.50 -35.65
N GLN A 97 23.68 -6.56 -36.60
CA GLN A 97 23.25 -5.18 -36.37
C GLN A 97 21.73 -5.11 -36.15
N ALA A 98 20.94 -5.86 -36.90
CA ALA A 98 19.49 -5.93 -36.72
C ALA A 98 19.12 -6.50 -35.34
N GLU A 99 19.85 -7.50 -34.83
CA GLU A 99 19.69 -7.98 -33.45
C GLU A 99 20.01 -6.88 -32.42
N ILE A 100 21.10 -6.11 -32.59
CA ILE A 100 21.44 -4.98 -31.72
C ILE A 100 20.34 -3.92 -31.72
N ASP A 101 19.81 -3.59 -32.90
CA ASP A 101 18.76 -2.58 -33.05
C ASP A 101 17.45 -3.05 -32.41
N SER A 102 17.14 -4.35 -32.49
CA SER A 102 16.03 -4.98 -31.78
C SER A 102 16.18 -4.86 -30.26
N GLU A 103 17.33 -5.23 -29.69
CA GLU A 103 17.59 -5.10 -28.25
C GLU A 103 17.61 -3.63 -27.80
N ALA A 104 18.14 -2.72 -28.62
CA ALA A 104 18.07 -1.28 -28.34
C ALA A 104 16.63 -0.77 -28.29
N GLY A 105 15.75 -1.27 -29.16
CA GLY A 105 14.31 -0.99 -29.11
C GLY A 105 13.66 -1.48 -27.81
N GLN A 106 14.00 -2.69 -27.37
CA GLN A 106 13.53 -3.24 -26.09
C GLN A 106 14.01 -2.41 -24.89
N LEU A 107 15.30 -2.03 -24.88
CA LEU A 107 15.86 -1.18 -23.84
C LEU A 107 15.15 0.16 -23.73
N VAL A 108 14.85 0.82 -24.86
CA VAL A 108 14.08 2.08 -24.89
C VAL A 108 12.67 1.86 -24.34
N SER A 109 12.02 0.76 -24.70
CA SER A 109 10.70 0.40 -24.18
C SER A 109 10.72 0.25 -22.65
N VAL A 110 11.67 -0.53 -22.12
CA VAL A 110 11.85 -0.69 -20.66
C VAL A 110 12.13 0.65 -20.02
N GLN A 111 13.11 1.41 -20.51
CA GLN A 111 13.49 2.72 -19.99
C GLN A 111 12.32 3.72 -19.95
N SER A 112 11.43 3.68 -20.95
CA SER A 112 10.25 4.55 -21.00
C SER A 112 9.26 4.29 -19.85
N SER A 113 9.23 3.05 -19.32
CA SER A 113 8.35 2.70 -18.18
C SER A 113 8.81 3.31 -16.85
N LYS A 114 10.10 3.65 -16.72
CA LYS A 114 10.70 4.15 -15.45
C LYS A 114 9.97 5.37 -14.91
N ALA A 115 9.74 6.37 -15.76
CA ALA A 115 9.09 7.62 -15.35
C ALA A 115 7.65 7.39 -14.86
N VAL A 116 6.94 6.43 -15.45
CA VAL A 116 5.59 6.04 -15.05
C VAL A 116 5.61 5.35 -13.69
N LEU A 117 6.53 4.40 -13.48
CA LEU A 117 6.69 3.70 -12.21
C LEU A 117 7.13 4.63 -11.07
N GLU A 118 8.07 5.55 -11.33
CA GLU A 118 8.49 6.54 -10.34
C GLU A 118 7.36 7.49 -9.95
N THR A 119 6.54 7.91 -10.92
CA THR A 119 5.38 8.77 -10.66
C THR A 119 4.33 8.01 -9.84
N ALA A 120 4.01 6.78 -10.24
CA ALA A 120 3.06 5.94 -9.50
C ALA A 120 3.52 5.68 -8.05
N ALA A 121 4.81 5.42 -7.83
CA ALA A 121 5.38 5.26 -6.49
C ALA A 121 5.26 6.55 -5.66
N LYS A 122 5.58 7.71 -6.24
CA LYS A 122 5.43 9.02 -5.56
C LYS A 122 3.98 9.30 -5.17
N GLU A 123 3.05 9.05 -6.08
CA GLU A 123 1.61 9.24 -5.84
C GLU A 123 1.10 8.29 -4.76
N ALA A 124 1.51 7.01 -4.78
CA ALA A 124 1.11 6.04 -3.77
C ALA A 124 1.66 6.38 -2.37
N VAL A 125 2.91 6.85 -2.27
CA VAL A 125 3.50 7.34 -1.01
C VAL A 125 2.72 8.54 -0.49
N ALA A 126 2.39 9.51 -1.36
CA ALA A 126 1.63 10.69 -0.97
C ALA A 126 0.21 10.33 -0.50
N ALA A 127 -0.47 9.44 -1.22
CA ALA A 127 -1.80 8.97 -0.86
C ALA A 127 -1.82 8.20 0.47
N LEU A 128 -0.79 7.39 0.76
CA LEU A 128 -0.64 6.72 2.06
C LEU A 128 -0.39 7.72 3.19
N ALA A 129 0.40 8.76 2.95
CA ALA A 129 0.65 9.82 3.93
C ALA A 129 -0.65 10.57 4.28
N GLU A 130 -1.44 10.93 3.27
CA GLU A 130 -2.75 11.57 3.46
C GLU A 130 -3.72 10.67 4.25
N ALA A 131 -3.84 9.40 3.86
CA ALA A 131 -4.69 8.43 4.57
C ALA A 131 -4.25 8.21 6.02
N SER A 132 -2.95 8.21 6.29
CA SER A 132 -2.39 8.08 7.65
C SER A 132 -2.69 9.32 8.52
N SER A 133 -2.65 10.51 7.91
CA SER A 133 -3.05 11.77 8.58
C SER A 133 -4.54 11.75 8.91
N ALA A 134 -5.39 11.37 7.96
CA ALA A 134 -6.83 11.24 8.16
C ALA A 134 -7.17 10.23 9.27
N TYR A 135 -6.53 9.06 9.29
CA TYR A 135 -6.68 8.07 10.37
C TYR A 135 -6.34 8.67 11.74
N THR A 136 -5.23 9.40 11.84
CA THR A 136 -4.80 10.03 13.10
C THR A 136 -5.80 11.09 13.58
N MET A 137 -6.30 11.91 12.65
CA MET A 137 -7.33 12.90 12.93
C MET A 137 -8.62 12.25 13.45
N ARG A 138 -9.15 11.24 12.75
CA ARG A 138 -10.39 10.53 13.14
C ARG A 138 -10.24 9.83 14.48
N LYS A 139 -9.07 9.24 14.75
CA LYS A 139 -8.75 8.66 16.06
C LYS A 139 -8.80 9.71 17.18
N GLY A 140 -8.26 10.91 16.93
CA GLY A 140 -8.36 12.03 17.86
C GLY A 140 -9.81 12.49 18.10
N SER A 141 -10.58 12.66 17.02
CA SER A 141 -12.00 13.04 17.11
C SER A 141 -12.83 12.04 17.90
N LEU A 142 -12.63 10.73 17.68
CA LEU A 142 -13.31 9.69 18.46
C LEU A 142 -12.93 9.74 19.94
N ALA A 143 -11.67 10.01 20.27
CA ALA A 143 -11.23 10.13 21.66
C ALA A 143 -11.93 11.30 22.37
N GLU A 144 -12.06 12.45 21.71
CA GLU A 144 -12.79 13.60 22.26
C GLU A 144 -14.29 13.33 22.37
N ALA A 145 -14.90 12.67 21.37
CA ALA A 145 -16.31 12.26 21.43
C ALA A 145 -16.57 11.28 22.60
N ALA A 146 -15.67 10.33 22.84
CA ALA A 146 -15.77 9.40 23.96
C ALA A 146 -15.66 10.12 25.32
N LYS A 147 -14.76 11.11 25.45
CA LYS A 147 -14.69 11.96 26.66
C LYS A 147 -15.99 12.73 26.88
N ALA A 148 -16.54 13.33 25.83
CA ALA A 148 -17.81 14.06 25.91
C ALA A 148 -18.97 13.15 26.33
N PHE A 149 -19.03 11.93 25.79
CA PHE A 149 -20.02 10.92 26.19
C PHE A 149 -19.90 10.54 27.67
N LEU A 150 -18.68 10.30 28.17
CA LEU A 150 -18.46 10.00 29.59
C LEU A 150 -18.84 11.18 30.50
N ALA A 151 -18.51 12.41 30.09
CA ALA A 151 -18.90 13.61 30.82
C ALA A 151 -20.43 13.80 30.85
N ALA A 152 -21.12 13.58 29.73
CA ALA A 152 -22.58 13.64 29.67
C ALA A 152 -23.25 12.57 30.54
N LYS A 153 -22.67 11.37 30.59
CA LYS A 153 -23.15 10.28 31.45
C LYS A 153 -23.00 10.62 32.94
N ALA A 154 -21.86 11.19 33.33
CA ALA A 154 -21.65 11.66 34.70
C ALA A 154 -22.63 12.79 35.08
N LEU A 155 -22.82 13.75 34.18
CA LEU A 155 -23.79 14.84 34.36
C LEU A 155 -25.21 14.32 34.56
N LEU A 156 -25.65 13.33 33.77
CA LEU A 156 -26.96 12.72 33.94
C LEU A 156 -27.11 12.10 35.35
N ALA A 157 -26.12 11.31 35.79
CA ALA A 157 -26.16 10.70 37.11
C ALA A 157 -26.22 11.74 38.24
N ASP A 158 -25.47 12.85 38.11
CA ASP A 158 -25.51 13.95 39.07
C ASP A 158 -26.89 14.63 39.08
N LYS A 159 -27.51 14.88 37.92
CA LYS A 159 -28.85 15.48 37.82
C LYS A 159 -29.96 14.57 38.33
N GLU A 160 -29.88 13.26 38.09
CA GLU A 160 -30.82 12.29 38.66
C GLU A 160 -30.70 12.24 40.19
N LYS A 161 -29.47 12.32 40.73
CA LYS A 161 -29.25 12.39 42.18
C LYS A 161 -29.81 13.68 42.78
N GLU A 162 -29.55 14.83 42.15
CA GLU A 162 -30.10 16.13 42.54
C GLU A 162 -31.64 16.10 42.53
N GLN A 163 -32.26 15.53 41.49
CA GLN A 163 -33.70 15.35 41.39
C GLN A 163 -34.23 14.47 42.54
N ARG A 164 -33.62 13.31 42.76
CA ARG A 164 -34.06 12.37 43.81
C ARG A 164 -33.98 13.01 45.20
N GLN A 165 -32.90 13.73 45.49
CA GLN A 165 -32.70 14.37 46.79
C GLN A 165 -33.61 15.60 46.97
N GLY A 166 -33.68 16.47 45.95
CA GLY A 166 -34.47 17.70 46.00
C GLY A 166 -35.98 17.45 45.99
N ASP A 167 -36.44 16.39 45.33
CA ASP A 167 -37.87 16.07 45.26
C ASP A 167 -38.36 15.25 46.46
N ALA A 168 -37.47 14.78 47.34
CA ALA A 168 -37.85 13.87 48.43
C ALA A 168 -38.89 14.51 49.37
N ALA A 169 -38.64 15.73 49.82
CA ALA A 169 -39.55 16.46 50.71
C ALA A 169 -40.87 16.82 50.00
N HIS A 170 -40.81 17.23 48.73
CA HIS A 170 -42.00 17.54 47.94
C HIS A 170 -42.89 16.31 47.71
N LYS A 171 -42.28 15.16 47.37
CA LYS A 171 -42.99 13.87 47.22
C LYS A 171 -43.57 13.37 48.54
N GLN A 172 -42.88 13.61 49.65
CA GLN A 172 -43.39 13.28 50.98
C GLN A 172 -44.60 14.15 51.34
N ALA A 173 -44.51 15.47 51.15
CA ALA A 173 -45.61 16.40 51.40
C ALA A 173 -46.85 16.08 50.53
N LEU A 174 -46.65 15.69 49.27
CA LEU A 174 -47.73 15.21 48.39
C LEU A 174 -48.43 13.98 48.99
N ARG A 175 -47.67 12.95 49.40
CA ARG A 175 -48.23 11.73 49.99
C ARG A 175 -48.99 12.00 51.29
N GLU A 176 -48.43 12.86 52.14
CA GLU A 176 -49.07 13.25 53.39
C GLU A 176 -50.37 14.02 53.13
N LYS A 177 -50.35 14.96 52.18
CA LYS A 177 -51.55 15.70 51.75
C LYS A 177 -52.62 14.74 51.25
N ASP A 178 -52.28 13.87 50.31
CA ASP A 178 -53.24 12.93 49.71
C ASP A 178 -53.81 11.97 50.77
N SER A 179 -52.97 11.49 51.71
CA SER A 179 -53.43 10.64 52.80
C SER A 179 -54.40 11.36 53.74
N LEU A 180 -54.17 12.64 54.04
CA LEU A 180 -55.06 13.42 54.89
C LEU A 180 -56.34 13.80 54.16
N GLU A 181 -56.27 14.15 52.88
CA GLU A 181 -57.44 14.43 52.05
C GLU A 181 -58.35 13.21 51.93
N ASN A 182 -57.78 12.03 51.70
CA ASN A 182 -58.55 10.77 51.65
C ASN A 182 -59.17 10.44 53.01
N ALA A 183 -58.41 10.53 54.10
CA ALA A 183 -58.94 10.26 55.44
C ALA A 183 -60.03 11.26 55.86
N LEU A 184 -59.93 12.52 55.44
CA LEU A 184 -60.95 13.53 55.69
C LEU A 184 -62.22 13.26 54.86
N ALA A 185 -62.06 12.86 53.60
CA ALA A 185 -63.16 12.63 52.66
C ALA A 185 -63.93 11.32 52.93
N GLU A 186 -63.23 10.27 53.37
CA GLU A 186 -63.77 8.94 53.60
C GLU A 186 -63.97 8.67 55.10
N ASP A 187 -62.90 8.36 55.83
CA ASP A 187 -62.96 7.88 57.23
C ASP A 187 -63.64 8.89 58.17
N PHE A 188 -63.22 10.16 58.12
CA PHE A 188 -63.74 11.20 58.99
C PHE A 188 -65.20 11.51 58.67
N ARG A 189 -65.54 11.56 57.38
CA ARG A 189 -66.91 11.83 56.94
C ARG A 189 -67.87 10.71 57.37
N LEU A 190 -67.45 9.45 57.26
CA LEU A 190 -68.24 8.30 57.72
C LEU A 190 -68.46 8.34 59.23
N LEU A 191 -67.45 8.70 60.03
CA LEU A 191 -67.60 8.84 61.48
C LEU A 191 -68.38 10.09 61.90
N ARG A 192 -68.32 11.18 61.12
CA ARG A 192 -69.03 12.42 61.44
C ARG A 192 -70.52 12.32 61.12
N ASP A 193 -70.85 11.87 59.91
CA ASP A 193 -72.19 11.96 59.32
C ASP A 193 -72.90 10.61 59.21
N GLY A 194 -72.17 9.49 59.27
CA GLY A 194 -72.71 8.15 59.06
C GLY A 194 -73.15 7.43 60.34
N GLU A 195 -74.11 6.53 60.19
CA GLU A 195 -74.40 5.49 61.18
C GLU A 195 -73.66 4.21 60.77
N VAL A 196 -72.42 4.09 61.25
CA VAL A 196 -71.57 2.92 61.04
C VAL A 196 -71.65 1.99 62.25
N GLU A 197 -71.62 0.67 62.01
CA GLU A 197 -71.59 -0.33 63.07
C GLU A 197 -70.28 -0.21 63.89
N ALA A 198 -70.32 -0.63 65.16
CA ALA A 198 -69.24 -0.35 66.11
C ALA A 198 -67.86 -0.89 65.67
N GLU A 199 -67.81 -2.03 64.98
CA GLU A 199 -66.58 -2.62 64.44
C GLU A 199 -66.01 -1.81 63.26
N GLU A 200 -66.88 -1.31 62.36
CA GLU A 200 -66.48 -0.48 61.21
C GLU A 200 -66.06 0.93 61.67
N ALA A 201 -66.79 1.51 62.63
CA ALA A 201 -66.44 2.80 63.23
C ALA A 201 -65.07 2.76 63.90
N LYS A 202 -64.70 1.64 64.53
CA LYS A 202 -63.38 1.46 65.14
C LYS A 202 -62.28 1.41 64.09
N LEU A 203 -62.49 0.73 62.96
CA LEU A 203 -61.52 0.66 61.87
C LEU A 203 -61.21 2.05 61.27
N HIS A 204 -62.25 2.83 60.96
CA HIS A 204 -62.10 4.20 60.47
C HIS A 204 -61.43 5.12 61.50
N TYR A 205 -61.76 4.94 62.78
CA TYR A 205 -61.13 5.68 63.86
C TYR A 205 -59.64 5.35 64.00
N ASP A 206 -59.25 4.08 63.91
CA ASP A 206 -57.85 3.66 64.02
C ASP A 206 -56.99 4.27 62.90
N THR A 207 -57.54 4.37 61.67
CA THR A 207 -56.90 5.07 60.55
C THR A 207 -56.69 6.56 60.87
N LEU A 208 -57.71 7.24 61.35
CA LEU A 208 -57.64 8.66 61.72
C LEU A 208 -56.73 8.91 62.92
N ALA A 209 -56.73 8.04 63.93
CA ALA A 209 -55.85 8.13 65.09
C ALA A 209 -54.38 7.94 64.68
N GLY A 210 -54.10 7.04 63.74
CA GLY A 210 -52.77 6.85 63.15
C GLY A 210 -52.26 8.08 62.37
N LEU A 211 -53.15 8.89 61.81
CA LEU A 211 -52.81 10.14 61.15
C LEU A 211 -52.72 11.29 62.15
N ALA A 212 -53.70 11.42 63.03
CA ALA A 212 -53.79 12.46 64.06
C ALA A 212 -52.60 12.40 65.04
N SER A 213 -52.05 11.22 65.33
CA SER A 213 -50.85 11.08 66.17
C SER A 213 -49.56 11.59 65.49
N LYS A 214 -49.53 11.67 64.15
CA LYS A 214 -48.41 12.26 63.39
C LYS A 214 -48.55 13.78 63.25
N LEU A 215 -49.75 14.28 63.49
CA LEU A 215 -50.06 15.71 63.51
C LEU A 215 -49.92 16.19 64.94
N SER A 216 -49.28 17.33 65.15
CA SER A 216 -49.02 17.86 66.50
C SER A 216 -50.29 18.45 67.15
N PHE A 217 -51.36 17.65 67.25
CA PHE A 217 -52.59 18.01 67.95
C PHE A 217 -52.36 18.10 69.45
N GLU A 218 -53.20 18.89 70.12
CA GLU A 218 -53.17 18.99 71.57
C GLU A 218 -53.48 17.64 72.22
N GLU A 219 -52.71 17.27 73.25
CA GLU A 219 -52.85 15.98 73.93
C GLU A 219 -54.24 15.80 74.58
N SER A 220 -54.86 16.90 75.00
CA SER A 220 -56.25 16.99 75.47
C SER A 220 -57.26 16.61 74.39
N LEU A 221 -57.01 16.99 73.13
CA LEU A 221 -57.86 16.62 72.00
C LEU A 221 -57.70 15.13 71.71
N LEU A 222 -56.45 14.65 71.60
CA LEU A 222 -56.15 13.24 71.30
C LEU A 222 -56.74 12.26 72.33
N THR A 223 -56.75 12.65 73.61
CA THR A 223 -57.35 11.84 74.69
C THR A 223 -58.89 11.85 74.67
N ALA A 224 -59.51 12.92 74.17
CA ALA A 224 -60.98 13.03 74.05
C ALA A 224 -61.54 12.41 72.75
N LEU A 225 -60.70 12.21 71.73
CA LEU A 225 -61.09 11.67 70.43
C LEU A 225 -61.78 10.30 70.48
N PRO A 226 -61.27 9.26 71.19
CA PRO A 226 -61.90 7.94 71.17
C PRO A 226 -63.33 7.96 71.73
N ALA A 227 -63.53 8.70 72.83
CA ALA A 227 -64.82 8.80 73.50
C ALA A 227 -65.85 9.62 72.70
N SER A 228 -65.39 10.50 71.80
CA SER A 228 -66.24 11.38 70.98
C SER A 228 -66.56 10.77 69.61
N MET A 229 -65.56 10.16 68.96
CA MET A 229 -65.66 9.61 67.60
C MET A 229 -66.38 8.26 67.52
N LEU A 230 -66.25 7.40 68.54
CA LEU A 230 -66.90 6.08 68.55
C LEU A 230 -68.38 6.13 68.97
N LYS A 231 -68.86 7.27 69.47
CA LYS A 231 -70.30 7.49 69.70
C LYS A 231 -71.01 7.75 68.38
N LYS A 232 -72.27 7.30 68.28
CA LYS A 232 -73.14 7.65 67.15
C LYS A 232 -73.33 9.16 67.08
N PRO A 233 -73.47 9.76 65.88
CA PRO A 233 -73.69 11.20 65.75
C PRO A 233 -74.85 11.73 66.59
N SER A 234 -75.94 10.96 66.73
CA SER A 234 -77.12 11.28 67.54
C SER A 234 -76.89 11.24 69.06
N GLU A 235 -75.83 10.57 69.52
CA GLU A 235 -75.50 10.38 70.94
C GLU A 235 -74.41 11.35 71.43
N ARG A 236 -73.88 12.19 70.53
CA ARG A 236 -72.83 13.17 70.84
C ARG A 236 -73.40 14.39 71.56
N GLY A 237 -72.84 14.71 72.73
CA GLY A 237 -73.12 15.96 73.44
C GLY A 237 -72.38 17.15 72.82
N SER A 238 -72.59 18.36 73.37
CA SER A 238 -71.90 19.58 72.90
C SER A 238 -70.38 19.49 72.96
N PHE A 239 -69.83 18.82 73.99
CA PHE A 239 -68.40 18.56 74.11
C PHE A 239 -67.89 17.63 73.00
N ASP A 240 -68.57 16.50 72.77
CA ASP A 240 -68.20 15.55 71.72
C ASP A 240 -68.22 16.24 70.34
N ALA A 241 -69.26 17.04 70.06
CA ALA A 241 -69.38 17.82 68.83
C ALA A 241 -68.24 18.84 68.65
N MET A 242 -67.83 19.51 69.73
CA MET A 242 -66.68 20.42 69.72
C MET A 242 -65.37 19.68 69.40
N VAL A 243 -65.15 18.50 69.99
CA VAL A 243 -63.97 17.65 69.72
C VAL A 243 -63.93 17.21 68.25
N VAL A 244 -65.09 16.80 67.68
CA VAL A 244 -65.21 16.45 66.25
C VAL A 244 -64.85 17.65 65.36
N ALA A 245 -65.40 18.82 65.64
CA ALA A 245 -65.18 20.03 64.85
C ALA A 245 -63.71 20.50 64.93
N GLN A 246 -63.08 20.41 66.10
CA GLN A 246 -61.66 20.75 66.27
C GLN A 246 -60.74 19.79 65.49
N LEU A 247 -61.07 18.50 65.42
CA LEU A 247 -60.33 17.56 64.57
C LEU A 247 -60.48 17.91 63.08
N GLU A 248 -61.70 18.22 62.62
CA GLU A 248 -61.95 18.63 61.22
C GLU A 248 -61.14 19.88 60.85
N GLU A 249 -61.23 20.93 61.66
CA GLU A 249 -60.50 22.18 61.45
C GLU A 249 -58.98 21.94 61.46
N GLY A 250 -58.53 21.08 62.39
CA GLY A 250 -57.15 20.65 62.51
C GLY A 250 -56.60 19.98 61.26
N LEU A 251 -57.32 18.96 60.76
CA LEU A 251 -56.99 18.25 59.52
C LEU A 251 -57.03 19.18 58.32
N ALA A 252 -58.06 20.01 58.19
CA ALA A 252 -58.20 20.99 57.11
C ALA A 252 -57.05 22.01 57.11
N ARG A 253 -56.64 22.50 58.29
CA ARG A 253 -55.50 23.41 58.45
C ARG A 253 -54.20 22.76 58.00
N GLN A 254 -53.97 21.50 58.37
CA GLN A 254 -52.78 20.75 57.94
C GLN A 254 -52.77 20.53 56.42
N ILE A 255 -53.91 20.14 55.84
CA ILE A 255 -54.06 19.99 54.38
C ILE A 255 -53.74 21.31 53.68
N ALA A 256 -54.20 22.45 54.21
CA ALA A 256 -53.88 23.76 53.65
C ALA A 256 -52.37 24.07 53.73
N GLN A 257 -51.70 23.79 54.85
CA GLN A 257 -50.25 23.98 55.00
C GLN A 257 -49.45 23.09 54.04
N LEU A 258 -49.82 21.82 53.92
CA LEU A 258 -49.19 20.90 52.98
C LEU A 258 -49.47 21.31 51.53
N THR A 259 -50.66 21.81 51.23
CA THR A 259 -51.00 22.35 49.90
C THR A 259 -50.09 23.50 49.51
N GLU A 260 -49.85 24.46 50.41
CA GLU A 260 -48.91 25.55 50.14
C GLU A 260 -47.46 25.06 50.02
N THR A 261 -47.05 24.10 50.84
CA THR A 261 -45.72 23.47 50.75
C THR A 261 -45.52 22.76 49.41
N VAL A 262 -46.54 22.01 48.96
CA VAL A 262 -46.55 21.34 47.65
C VAL A 262 -46.45 22.38 46.55
N LYS A 263 -47.32 23.41 46.54
CA LYS A 263 -47.29 24.48 45.53
C LYS A 263 -45.93 25.18 45.46
N ALA A 264 -45.34 25.51 46.62
CA ALA A 264 -44.03 26.15 46.68
C ALA A 264 -42.89 25.25 46.15
N GLY A 265 -43.05 23.92 46.24
CA GLY A 265 -42.08 22.94 45.74
C GLY A 265 -42.16 22.66 44.24
N VAL A 266 -43.29 22.96 43.58
CA VAL A 266 -43.50 22.66 42.15
C VAL A 266 -42.41 23.27 41.25
N PRO A 267 -42.08 24.58 41.33
CA PRO A 267 -41.10 25.17 40.42
C PRO A 267 -39.72 24.52 40.52
N ALA A 268 -39.32 24.13 41.73
CA ALA A 268 -38.03 23.48 41.97
C ALA A 268 -38.01 22.04 41.44
N ALA A 269 -39.14 21.31 41.55
CA ALA A 269 -39.28 19.96 41.00
C ALA A 269 -39.28 20.00 39.45
N GLU A 270 -40.01 20.93 38.84
CA GLU A 270 -40.03 21.14 37.39
C GLU A 270 -38.64 21.53 36.86
N ALA A 271 -37.92 22.43 37.55
CA ALA A 271 -36.55 22.80 37.18
C ALA A 271 -35.59 21.61 37.21
N ARG A 272 -35.68 20.74 38.23
CA ARG A 272 -34.85 19.52 38.33
C ARG A 272 -35.22 18.50 37.25
N GLN A 273 -36.51 18.31 36.98
CA GLN A 273 -36.98 17.44 35.90
C GLN A 273 -36.49 17.94 34.52
N ALA A 274 -36.55 19.25 34.27
CA ALA A 274 -36.03 19.86 33.05
C ALA A 274 -34.50 19.67 32.93
N ALA A 275 -33.76 19.82 34.03
CA ALA A 275 -32.32 19.59 34.05
C ALA A 275 -31.95 18.12 33.72
N VAL A 276 -32.71 17.15 34.24
CA VAL A 276 -32.55 15.73 33.88
C VAL A 276 -32.86 15.51 32.40
N ALA A 277 -33.98 16.06 31.89
CA ALA A 277 -34.33 15.94 30.48
C ALA A 277 -33.25 16.52 29.55
N ALA A 278 -32.68 17.67 29.90
CA ALA A 278 -31.57 18.27 29.16
C ALA A 278 -30.31 17.38 29.21
N ALA A 279 -29.98 16.78 30.37
CA ALA A 279 -28.86 15.87 30.50
C ALA A 279 -29.03 14.58 29.68
N ILE A 280 -30.26 14.05 29.59
CA ILE A 280 -30.60 12.91 28.71
C ILE A 280 -30.36 13.26 27.25
N GLN A 281 -30.83 14.44 26.80
CA GLN A 281 -30.61 14.89 25.42
C GLN A 281 -29.11 15.06 25.10
N GLN A 282 -28.34 15.62 26.04
CA GLN A 282 -26.89 15.75 25.89
C GLN A 282 -26.19 14.39 25.80
N LEU A 283 -26.60 13.42 26.62
CA LEU A 283 -26.06 12.06 26.57
C LEU A 283 -26.35 11.39 25.23
N GLU A 284 -27.58 11.50 24.72
CA GLU A 284 -27.95 10.90 23.44
C GLU A 284 -27.21 11.55 22.26
N SER A 285 -27.11 12.89 22.25
CA SER A 285 -26.31 13.61 21.25
C SER A 285 -24.85 13.19 21.25
N SER A 286 -24.20 13.15 22.43
CA SER A 286 -22.80 12.72 22.56
C SER A 286 -22.59 11.25 22.18
N ARG A 287 -23.58 10.38 22.43
CA ARG A 287 -23.56 8.98 22.00
C ARG A 287 -23.59 8.86 20.48
N GLN A 288 -24.43 9.63 19.81
CA GLN A 288 -24.50 9.64 18.35
C GLN A 288 -23.19 10.12 17.73
N VAL A 289 -22.60 11.20 18.26
CA VAL A 289 -21.29 11.68 17.81
C VAL A 289 -20.19 10.63 18.03
N GLN A 290 -20.19 9.93 19.18
CA GLN A 290 -19.25 8.85 19.44
C GLN A 290 -19.42 7.69 18.45
N GLN A 291 -20.65 7.29 18.14
CA GLN A 291 -20.93 6.21 17.20
C GLN A 291 -20.46 6.57 15.79
N VAL A 292 -20.81 7.76 15.30
CA VAL A 292 -20.35 8.26 13.99
C VAL A 292 -18.83 8.31 13.94
N GLY A 293 -18.18 8.82 15.00
CA GLY A 293 -16.72 8.85 15.07
C GLY A 293 -16.08 7.46 15.06
N ALA A 294 -16.75 6.43 15.61
CA ALA A 294 -16.28 5.05 15.57
C ALA A 294 -16.36 4.48 14.16
N ASP A 295 -17.50 4.69 13.48
CA ASP A 295 -17.71 4.23 12.11
C ASP A 295 -16.74 4.92 11.13
N GLU A 296 -16.51 6.23 11.29
CA GLU A 296 -15.52 6.98 10.52
C GLU A 296 -14.08 6.47 10.74
N LEU A 297 -13.74 6.06 11.97
CA LEU A 297 -12.41 5.51 12.25
C LEU A 297 -12.22 4.13 11.60
N VAL A 298 -13.27 3.29 11.57
CA VAL A 298 -13.24 2.00 10.86
C VAL A 298 -12.99 2.24 9.38
N ALA A 299 -13.77 3.13 8.74
CA ALA A 299 -13.60 3.48 7.33
C ALA A 299 -12.21 4.04 7.02
N ALA A 300 -11.69 4.92 7.89
CA ALA A 300 -10.32 5.47 7.74
C ALA A 300 -9.24 4.39 7.90
N THR A 301 -9.46 3.38 8.76
CA THR A 301 -8.54 2.26 8.96
C THR A 301 -8.48 1.38 7.71
N GLU A 302 -9.63 1.00 7.15
CA GLU A 302 -9.71 0.20 5.93
C GLU A 302 -9.08 0.94 4.74
N PHE A 303 -9.38 2.24 4.61
CA PHE A 303 -8.80 3.07 3.56
C PHE A 303 -7.28 3.18 3.67
N LYS A 304 -6.74 3.35 4.88
CA LYS A 304 -5.29 3.35 5.12
C LYS A 304 -4.65 2.03 4.72
N GLN A 305 -5.24 0.89 5.11
CA GLN A 305 -4.73 -0.43 4.73
C GLN A 305 -4.74 -0.65 3.21
N GLN A 306 -5.75 -0.14 2.51
CA GLN A 306 -5.81 -0.21 1.06
C GLN A 306 -4.67 0.61 0.42
N ARG A 307 -4.42 1.83 0.92
CA ARG A 307 -3.30 2.67 0.46
C ARG A 307 -1.93 2.07 0.78
N GLU A 308 -1.79 1.36 1.91
CA GLU A 308 -0.56 0.63 2.26
C GLU A 308 -0.24 -0.44 1.20
N LYS A 309 -1.22 -1.25 0.82
CA LYS A 309 -1.06 -2.29 -0.22
C LYS A 309 -0.70 -1.71 -1.58
N GLU A 310 -1.35 -0.60 -1.97
CA GLU A 310 -1.05 0.07 -3.24
C GLU A 310 0.35 0.68 -3.25
N ASN A 311 0.79 1.25 -2.13
CA ASN A 311 2.15 1.75 -1.97
C ASN A 311 3.19 0.63 -2.03
N GLU A 312 2.95 -0.50 -1.36
CA GLU A 312 3.82 -1.68 -1.44
C GLU A 312 3.92 -2.21 -2.87
N ALA A 313 2.79 -2.31 -3.58
CA ALA A 313 2.77 -2.76 -4.97
C ALA A 313 3.53 -1.80 -5.91
N ALA A 314 3.35 -0.48 -5.75
CA ALA A 314 4.03 0.52 -6.57
C ALA A 314 5.55 0.52 -6.34
N LEU A 315 5.99 0.40 -5.08
CA LEU A 315 7.42 0.29 -4.74
C LEU A 315 8.03 -1.03 -5.22
N ALA A 316 7.29 -2.14 -5.13
CA ALA A 316 7.74 -3.42 -5.66
C ALA A 316 7.89 -3.39 -7.19
N ALA A 317 6.96 -2.76 -7.91
CA ALA A 317 7.06 -2.57 -9.35
C ALA A 317 8.28 -1.72 -9.73
N LEU A 318 8.54 -0.63 -9.00
CA LEU A 318 9.73 0.20 -9.22
C LEU A 318 11.03 -0.56 -8.89
N ALA A 319 11.03 -1.41 -7.87
CA ALA A 319 12.18 -2.26 -7.55
C ALA A 319 12.40 -3.35 -8.61
N GLY A 320 11.32 -3.87 -9.22
CA GLY A 320 11.37 -4.83 -10.31
C GLY A 320 11.89 -4.25 -11.64
N PHE A 321 11.80 -2.94 -11.83
CA PHE A 321 12.34 -2.27 -13.01
C PHE A 321 13.86 -2.38 -13.13
N GLU A 322 14.61 -2.21 -12.04
CA GLU A 322 16.08 -2.21 -12.09
C GLU A 322 16.68 -3.51 -12.67
N PRO A 323 16.31 -4.73 -12.22
CA PRO A 323 16.83 -5.95 -12.81
C PRO A 323 16.39 -6.13 -14.27
N GLU A 324 15.17 -5.74 -14.65
CA GLU A 324 14.71 -5.81 -16.04
C GLU A 324 15.53 -4.86 -16.94
N TYR A 325 15.81 -3.66 -16.46
CA TYR A 325 16.65 -2.69 -17.16
C TYR A 325 18.09 -3.20 -17.33
N GLN A 326 18.69 -3.74 -16.26
CA GLN A 326 20.05 -4.31 -16.35
C GLN A 326 20.12 -5.49 -17.31
N GLN A 327 19.15 -6.40 -17.29
CA GLN A 327 19.09 -7.51 -18.26
C GLN A 327 19.01 -7.02 -19.71
N ALA A 328 18.21 -5.98 -19.98
CA ALA A 328 18.11 -5.40 -21.31
C ALA A 328 19.43 -4.70 -21.75
N VAL A 329 20.13 -4.05 -20.81
CA VAL A 329 21.45 -3.45 -21.07
C VAL A 329 22.48 -4.55 -21.38
N GLU A 330 22.60 -5.57 -20.54
CA GLU A 330 23.54 -6.69 -20.71
C GLU A 330 23.28 -7.44 -22.01
N ALA A 331 22.01 -7.68 -22.37
CA ALA A 331 21.63 -8.33 -23.63
C ALA A 331 22.13 -7.52 -24.84
N ARG A 332 21.88 -6.21 -24.86
CA ARG A 332 22.36 -5.32 -25.92
C ARG A 332 23.89 -5.28 -25.98
N GLU A 333 24.55 -5.12 -24.83
CA GLU A 333 26.02 -5.05 -24.76
C GLU A 333 26.67 -6.35 -25.24
N GLY A 334 26.13 -7.51 -24.86
CA GLY A 334 26.60 -8.80 -25.35
C GLY A 334 26.50 -8.93 -26.88
N LYS A 335 25.43 -8.41 -27.49
CA LYS A 335 25.28 -8.39 -28.97
C LYS A 335 26.24 -7.42 -29.64
N VAL A 336 26.47 -6.25 -29.05
CA VAL A 336 27.47 -5.27 -29.53
C VAL A 336 28.87 -5.87 -29.46
N GLU A 337 29.21 -6.57 -28.37
CA GLU A 337 30.47 -7.27 -28.21
C GLU A 337 30.64 -8.38 -29.26
N GLN A 338 29.59 -9.18 -29.51
CA GLN A 338 29.61 -10.23 -30.55
C GLN A 338 29.90 -9.64 -31.95
N LEU A 339 29.25 -8.54 -32.32
CA LEU A 339 29.54 -7.85 -33.59
C LEU A 339 30.96 -7.28 -33.62
N GLY A 340 31.44 -6.72 -32.50
CA GLY A 340 32.80 -6.22 -32.35
C GLY A 340 33.83 -7.33 -32.56
N ASN A 341 33.64 -8.47 -31.90
CA ASN A 341 34.48 -9.65 -32.05
C ASN A 341 34.43 -10.21 -33.47
N PHE A 342 33.25 -10.23 -34.11
CA PHE A 342 33.13 -10.67 -35.50
C PHE A 342 33.93 -9.79 -36.46
N LYS A 343 33.86 -8.45 -36.29
CA LYS A 343 34.65 -7.50 -37.07
C LYS A 343 36.15 -7.64 -36.82
N ALA A 344 36.55 -7.67 -35.55
CA ALA A 344 37.96 -7.68 -35.15
C ALA A 344 38.67 -8.99 -35.52
N TRP A 345 37.95 -10.12 -35.55
CA TRP A 345 38.50 -11.42 -35.86
C TRP A 345 38.18 -11.85 -37.30
N ASN A 346 36.93 -12.22 -37.56
CA ASN A 346 36.56 -12.90 -38.80
C ASN A 346 36.70 -11.98 -40.03
N LEU A 347 36.16 -10.76 -39.94
CA LEU A 347 36.24 -9.80 -41.04
C LEU A 347 37.69 -9.36 -41.27
N ALA A 348 38.43 -9.03 -40.21
CA ALA A 348 39.84 -8.67 -40.32
C ALA A 348 40.69 -9.79 -40.96
N CYS A 349 40.46 -11.05 -40.61
CA CYS A 349 41.10 -12.20 -41.24
C CYS A 349 40.77 -12.29 -42.74
N PHE A 350 39.50 -12.08 -43.10
CA PHE A 350 39.06 -12.05 -44.49
C PHE A 350 39.72 -10.91 -45.28
N GLU A 351 39.68 -9.69 -44.78
CA GLU A 351 40.26 -8.51 -45.43
C GLU A 351 41.78 -8.65 -45.60
N GLN A 352 42.48 -9.15 -44.57
CA GLN A 352 43.92 -9.41 -44.65
C GLN A 352 44.29 -10.38 -45.78
N VAL A 353 43.51 -11.44 -45.99
CA VAL A 353 43.75 -12.42 -47.05
C VAL A 353 43.24 -11.90 -48.41
N ARG A 354 42.12 -11.19 -48.41
CA ARG A 354 41.50 -10.58 -49.61
C ARG A 354 42.41 -9.54 -50.24
N ASP A 355 42.95 -8.61 -49.44
CA ASP A 355 43.66 -7.42 -49.92
C ASP A 355 45.18 -7.63 -50.00
N ARG A 356 45.63 -8.88 -49.83
CA ARG A 356 47.05 -9.20 -49.83
C ARG A 356 47.71 -8.81 -51.17
N PRO A 357 48.74 -7.96 -51.14
CA PRO A 357 49.40 -7.47 -52.34
C PRO A 357 50.14 -8.60 -53.05
N VAL A 358 50.31 -8.44 -54.36
CA VAL A 358 51.16 -9.36 -55.13
C VAL A 358 52.59 -9.21 -54.60
N ALA A 359 53.18 -10.29 -54.09
CA ALA A 359 54.56 -10.28 -53.65
C ALA A 359 55.43 -9.92 -54.87
N ALA A 360 56.03 -8.72 -54.86
CA ALA A 360 56.95 -8.30 -55.91
C ALA A 360 57.99 -9.41 -56.06
N ALA A 361 57.97 -10.07 -57.22
CA ALA A 361 58.84 -11.18 -57.53
C ALA A 361 60.26 -10.85 -57.08
N LYS A 362 60.86 -11.73 -56.26
CA LYS A 362 62.29 -11.70 -55.94
C LYS A 362 63.05 -11.76 -57.28
N LYS A 363 63.34 -10.60 -57.87
CA LYS A 363 64.23 -10.50 -59.03
C LYS A 363 65.63 -10.83 -58.55
N GLN A 364 66.07 -12.02 -58.95
CA GLN A 364 67.47 -12.42 -58.97
C GLN A 364 68.32 -11.37 -59.69
N LYS A 365 69.48 -11.11 -59.08
CA LYS A 365 70.56 -10.23 -59.54
C LYS A 365 70.94 -10.47 -61.01
N THR A 366 71.05 -9.39 -61.79
CA THR A 366 72.21 -9.21 -62.66
C THR A 366 72.60 -7.72 -62.64
N ALA A 367 73.87 -7.48 -62.33
CA ALA A 367 74.46 -6.18 -62.15
C ALA A 367 74.76 -5.51 -63.51
N THR A 368 74.60 -4.20 -63.59
CA THR A 368 75.58 -3.34 -64.26
C THR A 368 75.59 -1.99 -63.53
N GLN A 369 76.75 -1.67 -62.95
CA GLN A 369 77.18 -0.33 -62.52
C GLN A 369 77.23 0.57 -63.80
N ALA A 370 77.19 1.89 -63.79
CA ALA A 370 77.80 2.85 -62.88
C ALA A 370 77.22 4.26 -63.09
N GLU A 371 77.46 5.10 -62.07
CA GLU A 371 77.58 6.57 -62.08
C GLU A 371 76.31 7.41 -62.42
N ASP A 372 75.97 8.47 -61.70
CA ASP A 372 76.84 9.45 -61.05
C ASP A 372 76.14 10.12 -59.84
N ALA A 373 76.98 10.67 -58.97
CA ALA A 373 76.68 11.27 -57.68
C ALA A 373 76.16 12.72 -57.77
N ALA A 374 75.38 13.13 -56.75
CA ALA A 374 75.43 14.46 -56.12
C ALA A 374 74.35 14.53 -55.02
N THR A 375 74.69 14.25 -53.77
CA THR A 375 74.95 15.25 -52.70
C THR A 375 73.76 16.12 -52.30
N GLY A 376 73.40 16.07 -51.01
CA GLY A 376 72.61 17.13 -50.37
C GLY A 376 71.95 16.76 -49.05
N THR A 377 72.77 16.42 -48.05
CA THR A 377 72.65 16.81 -46.63
C THR A 377 71.33 17.38 -46.07
N GLY A 378 70.87 16.78 -44.97
CA GLY A 378 70.79 17.52 -43.70
C GLY A 378 69.46 17.50 -42.93
N LYS A 379 69.51 16.85 -41.75
CA LYS A 379 68.85 17.21 -40.46
C LYS A 379 67.32 17.28 -40.40
N GLU A 380 66.63 17.10 -39.28
CA GLU A 380 66.78 16.60 -37.90
C GLU A 380 65.41 16.94 -37.24
N LEU A 381 65.07 16.28 -36.13
CA LEU A 381 63.94 16.55 -35.20
C LEU A 381 62.61 15.89 -35.60
N VAL A 382 62.07 14.86 -34.94
CA VAL A 382 61.97 14.45 -33.51
C VAL A 382 61.05 15.34 -32.67
N LEU A 383 59.82 14.83 -32.54
CA LEU A 383 58.97 14.71 -31.33
C LEU A 383 58.25 15.92 -30.70
N GLU A 384 57.08 15.55 -30.15
CA GLU A 384 56.18 16.20 -29.18
C GLU A 384 55.05 17.04 -29.77
N ALA A 385 53.78 16.59 -29.73
CA ALA A 385 52.89 16.19 -28.62
C ALA A 385 52.17 17.38 -27.97
N SER A 386 50.86 17.18 -27.74
CA SER A 386 50.00 17.90 -26.78
C SER A 386 49.62 19.34 -27.21
N THR A 387 48.40 19.86 -27.09
CA THR A 387 47.15 19.43 -26.48
C THR A 387 46.07 20.36 -27.04
N PHE A 388 44.89 19.82 -27.34
CA PHE A 388 43.70 20.57 -27.76
C PHE A 388 42.97 21.05 -26.50
N GLU A 389 42.95 22.37 -26.29
CA GLU A 389 42.24 23.03 -25.19
C GLU A 389 40.83 23.40 -25.69
N VAL A 390 39.80 22.74 -25.15
CA VAL A 390 38.39 23.13 -25.32
C VAL A 390 37.99 23.89 -24.06
N ALA A 391 37.89 25.21 -24.18
CA ALA A 391 37.18 26.04 -23.20
C ALA A 391 35.77 26.31 -23.72
N GLU A 392 34.84 25.71 -23.00
CA GLU A 392 33.40 25.83 -23.02
C GLU A 392 32.97 27.30 -22.83
N ALA A 393 32.24 27.85 -23.80
CA ALA A 393 31.49 29.10 -23.66
C ALA A 393 30.00 28.75 -23.66
N GLY A 394 29.33 29.13 -22.57
CA GLY A 394 27.95 28.75 -22.29
C GLY A 394 26.89 29.50 -23.09
N ALA A 395 25.67 29.02 -22.91
CA ALA A 395 24.45 29.78 -22.64
C ALA A 395 23.36 28.79 -22.20
#